data_AF-A0A7V1RBW0-F1
#
_entry.id   AF-A0A7V1RBW0-F1
#
_cell.length_a   1.000
_cell.length_b   1.000
_cell.length_c   1.000
_cell.angle_alpha   90.00
_cell.angle_beta   90.00
_cell.angle_gamma   90.00
#
_symmetry.space_group_name_H-M   'P 1'
#
loop_
_entity.id
_entity.type
_entity.pdbx_description
1 polymer ?
#
loop_
_entity_poly.entity_id
_entity_poly.type
_entity_poly.pdbx_seq_one_letter_code
_entity_poly.pdbx_strand_id
1 'polypeptide(L)'
;MRWQCFGGRRLLAGCAILLAAGGAAGQISARRTVEGVRRQSSHCSAHLRRLAVAVLMYARDYDEMLPPMGSSERFRAVADPYVRLARVRPPCDGRDDPYTCPAFRRPYVPNRRTPRFPLPVHFSVFPRPARSLLLRDARRHLDGTWGVAYVDGHVKRLSRLPPEGLR
;
A
#
# COMPACT_ATOMS: atom_id res chain seq x y z
N MET A 1 26.24 6.30 -5.38
CA MET A 1 25.97 4.96 -5.95
C MET A 1 24.77 5.04 -6.89
N ARG A 2 24.98 4.98 -8.21
CA ARG A 2 23.91 4.98 -9.23
C ARG A 2 23.50 3.54 -9.50
N TRP A 3 22.29 3.17 -9.10
CA TRP A 3 21.70 1.88 -9.45
C TRP A 3 21.33 1.90 -10.94
N GLN A 4 22.12 1.22 -11.77
CA GLN A 4 21.80 1.05 -13.19
C GLN A 4 20.67 0.03 -13.33
N CYS A 5 19.55 0.47 -13.90
CA CYS A 5 18.43 -0.38 -14.25
C CYS A 5 18.80 -1.20 -15.49
N PHE A 6 19.25 -2.44 -15.30
CA PHE A 6 19.37 -3.41 -16.39
C PHE A 6 17.98 -3.75 -16.93
N GLY A 7 17.60 -3.07 -18.01
CA GLY A 7 16.41 -3.36 -18.80
C GLY A 7 16.59 -4.67 -19.55
N GLY A 8 16.06 -5.76 -18.99
CA GLY A 8 15.98 -7.05 -19.67
C GLY A 8 15.00 -6.96 -20.85
N ARG A 9 15.51 -6.64 -22.04
CA ARG A 9 14.82 -6.89 -23.31
C ARG A 9 14.65 -8.39 -23.45
N ARG A 10 13.45 -8.91 -23.19
CA ARG A 10 13.10 -10.29 -23.54
C ARG A 10 12.87 -10.35 -25.04
N LEU A 11 13.76 -11.06 -25.73
CA LEU A 11 13.63 -11.49 -27.11
C LEU A 11 12.29 -12.22 -27.29
N LEU A 12 11.52 -11.79 -28.29
CA LEU A 12 10.34 -12.48 -28.79
C LEU A 12 10.81 -13.74 -29.51
N ALA A 13 10.75 -14.89 -28.84
CA ALA A 13 10.89 -16.19 -29.48
C ALA A 13 9.47 -16.71 -29.76
N GLY A 14 9.12 -16.74 -31.05
CA GLY A 14 7.88 -17.32 -31.52
C GLY A 14 7.86 -18.83 -31.31
N CYS A 15 6.68 -19.35 -30.98
CA CYS A 15 6.33 -20.73 -31.28
C CYS A 15 4.80 -20.81 -31.37
N ALA A 16 4.30 -20.76 -32.61
CA ALA A 16 2.93 -21.13 -32.90
C ALA A 16 2.87 -22.66 -32.89
N ILE A 17 2.17 -23.23 -31.91
CA ILE A 17 1.76 -24.64 -31.92
C ILE A 17 0.24 -24.65 -31.89
N LEU A 18 -0.34 -24.93 -33.06
CA LEU A 18 -1.70 -25.41 -33.22
C LEU A 18 -1.71 -26.90 -32.83
N LEU A 19 -2.58 -27.32 -31.91
CA LEU A 19 -3.14 -28.68 -31.87
C LEU A 19 -4.38 -28.71 -30.98
N ALA A 20 -5.38 -29.43 -31.47
CA ALA A 20 -6.77 -29.47 -31.05
C ALA A 20 -7.02 -30.34 -29.80
N ALA A 21 -8.06 -30.01 -29.02
CA ALA A 21 -9.01 -30.95 -28.38
C ALA A 21 -10.05 -30.19 -27.55
N GLY A 22 -11.33 -30.52 -27.73
CA GLY A 22 -12.46 -29.88 -27.05
C GLY A 22 -12.53 -30.16 -25.54
N GLY A 23 -13.30 -29.31 -24.84
CA GLY A 23 -13.90 -29.66 -23.53
C GLY A 23 -13.47 -28.87 -22.29
N ALA A 24 -12.34 -28.16 -22.27
CA ALA A 24 -11.80 -27.56 -21.03
C ALA A 24 -11.53 -26.03 -21.07
N ALA A 25 -12.07 -25.31 -22.06
CA ALA A 25 -11.73 -23.89 -22.30
C ALA A 25 -12.35 -22.89 -21.29
N GLY A 26 -13.38 -23.28 -20.53
CA GLY A 26 -14.10 -22.37 -19.62
C GLY A 26 -13.41 -22.08 -18.28
N GLN A 27 -12.56 -23.00 -17.77
CA GLN A 27 -12.06 -22.91 -16.39
C GLN A 27 -10.69 -22.20 -16.26
N ILE A 28 -9.91 -22.10 -17.34
CA ILE A 28 -8.58 -21.47 -17.31
C ILE A 28 -8.69 -19.93 -17.26
N SER A 29 -9.74 -19.36 -17.84
CA SER A 29 -9.96 -17.91 -17.89
C SER A 29 -10.33 -17.32 -16.52
N ALA A 30 -11.22 -17.98 -15.77
CA ALA A 30 -11.70 -17.48 -14.47
C ALA A 30 -10.65 -17.55 -13.34
N ARG A 31 -9.75 -18.54 -13.35
CA ARG A 31 -8.67 -18.63 -12.34
C ARG A 31 -7.65 -17.51 -12.47
N ARG A 32 -7.33 -17.09 -13.70
CA ARG A 32 -6.36 -16.00 -13.98
C ARG A 32 -6.86 -14.63 -13.51
N THR A 33 -8.17 -14.36 -13.55
CA THR A 33 -8.73 -13.08 -13.11
C THR A 33 -8.72 -12.95 -11.60
N VAL A 34 -9.10 -14.00 -10.86
CA VAL A 34 -9.07 -14.02 -9.39
C VAL A 34 -7.65 -13.90 -8.84
N GLU A 35 -6.69 -14.63 -9.42
CA GLU A 35 -5.29 -14.57 -9.02
C GLU A 35 -4.66 -13.20 -9.35
N GLY A 36 -5.00 -12.60 -10.50
CA GLY A 36 -4.59 -11.25 -10.86
C GLY A 36 -5.08 -10.20 -9.86
N VAL A 37 -6.35 -10.29 -9.44
CA VAL A 37 -6.94 -9.40 -8.43
C VAL A 37 -6.24 -9.55 -7.07
N ARG A 38 -5.99 -10.79 -6.62
CA ARG A 38 -5.26 -11.07 -5.38
C ARG A 38 -3.83 -10.56 -5.43
N ARG A 39 -3.16 -10.69 -6.57
CA ARG A 39 -1.80 -10.19 -6.77
C ARG A 39 -1.75 -8.66 -6.65
N GLN A 40 -2.60 -7.92 -7.37
CA GLN A 40 -2.68 -6.45 -7.27
C GLN A 40 -2.92 -5.99 -5.83
N SER A 41 -3.82 -6.69 -5.16
CA SER A 41 -4.16 -6.50 -3.76
C SER A 41 -2.98 -6.72 -2.80
N SER A 42 -2.13 -7.71 -3.06
CA SER A 42 -0.91 -7.96 -2.30
C SER A 42 0.11 -6.82 -2.46
N HIS A 43 0.22 -6.23 -3.65
CA HIS A 43 1.08 -5.06 -3.89
C HIS A 43 0.61 -3.84 -3.10
N CYS A 44 -0.70 -3.56 -3.07
CA CYS A 44 -1.22 -2.45 -2.23
C CYS A 44 -0.94 -2.70 -0.73
N SER A 45 -1.00 -3.95 -0.28
CA SER A 45 -0.66 -4.29 1.11
C SER A 45 0.83 -4.11 1.41
N ALA A 46 1.71 -4.39 0.44
CA ALA A 46 3.14 -4.16 0.58
C ALA A 46 3.48 -2.67 0.69
N HIS A 47 2.82 -1.80 -0.08
CA HIS A 47 2.97 -0.34 0.04
C HIS A 47 2.53 0.16 1.40
N LEU A 48 1.36 -0.28 1.88
CA LEU A 48 0.87 0.06 3.22
C LEU A 48 1.87 -0.34 4.32
N ARG A 49 2.51 -1.52 4.22
CA ARG A 49 3.53 -1.94 5.20
C ARG A 49 4.75 -1.04 5.17
N ARG A 50 5.23 -0.65 3.98
CA ARG A 50 6.36 0.28 3.84
C ARG A 50 6.04 1.64 4.46
N LEU A 51 4.85 2.18 4.18
CA LEU A 51 4.39 3.43 4.76
C LEU A 51 4.23 3.33 6.28
N ALA A 52 3.69 2.22 6.79
CA ALA A 52 3.55 1.96 8.21
C ALA A 52 4.91 1.93 8.94
N VAL A 53 5.90 1.22 8.38
CA VAL A 53 7.27 1.23 8.91
C VAL A 53 7.87 2.63 8.88
N ALA A 54 7.69 3.38 7.79
CA ALA A 54 8.18 4.75 7.69
C ALA A 54 7.56 5.69 8.75
N VAL A 55 6.28 5.50 9.07
CA VAL A 55 5.61 6.23 10.16
C VAL A 55 6.19 5.86 11.51
N LEU A 56 6.45 4.57 11.76
CA LEU A 56 7.09 4.16 13.01
C LEU A 56 8.50 4.72 13.13
N MET A 57 9.29 4.75 12.06
CA MET A 57 10.60 5.40 12.06
C MET A 57 10.49 6.89 12.38
N TYR A 58 9.56 7.61 11.72
CA TYR A 58 9.28 9.00 12.06
C TYR A 58 8.92 9.16 13.54
N ALA A 59 8.02 8.33 14.07
CA ALA A 59 7.63 8.41 15.47
C ALA A 59 8.82 8.17 16.42
N ARG A 60 9.79 7.32 16.07
CA ARG A 60 11.00 7.13 16.88
C ARG A 60 11.91 8.36 16.92
N ASP A 61 11.98 9.12 15.82
CA ASP A 61 12.82 10.32 15.73
C ASP A 61 12.17 11.56 16.35
N TYR A 62 10.84 11.58 16.47
CA TYR A 62 10.05 12.71 16.93
C TYR A 62 9.25 12.40 18.20
N ASP A 63 9.86 11.79 19.22
CA ASP A 63 9.26 11.57 20.56
C ASP A 63 7.85 10.95 20.50
N GLU A 64 7.69 9.87 19.75
CA GLU A 64 6.42 9.16 19.53
C GLU A 64 5.30 10.00 18.89
N MET A 65 5.64 11.12 18.26
CA MET A 65 4.69 11.93 17.50
C MET A 65 4.45 11.32 16.11
N LEU A 66 3.18 11.12 15.76
CA LEU A 66 2.79 10.71 14.42
C LEU A 66 2.88 11.89 13.44
N PRO A 67 3.18 11.65 12.15
CA PRO A 67 3.23 12.72 11.16
C PRO A 67 1.84 13.33 10.93
N PRO A 68 1.75 14.56 10.42
CA PRO A 68 0.48 15.22 10.16
C PRO A 68 -0.33 14.48 9.09
N MET A 69 -1.49 13.92 9.46
CA MET A 69 -2.36 13.11 8.59
C MET A 69 -3.56 13.87 8.02
N GLY A 70 -3.58 15.20 8.14
CA GLY A 70 -4.68 16.03 7.62
C GLY A 70 -4.83 16.02 6.09
N SER A 71 -3.73 15.80 5.35
CA SER A 71 -3.73 15.61 3.90
C SER A 71 -2.66 14.61 3.46
N SER A 72 -2.90 13.90 2.36
CA SER A 72 -1.91 12.97 1.79
C SER A 72 -0.63 13.68 1.35
N GLU A 73 -0.71 14.95 0.94
CA GLU A 73 0.44 15.77 0.54
C GLU A 73 1.34 16.13 1.71
N ARG A 74 0.78 16.60 2.84
CA ARG A 74 1.55 16.91 4.05
C ARG A 74 2.16 15.64 4.64
N PHE A 75 1.38 14.56 4.70
CA PHE A 75 1.88 13.27 5.13
C PHE A 75 3.08 12.82 4.28
N ARG A 76 2.96 12.93 2.94
CA ARG A 76 4.04 12.60 2.02
C ARG A 76 5.28 13.46 2.26
N ALA A 77 5.13 14.78 2.35
CA ALA A 77 6.26 15.70 2.53
C ALA A 77 7.13 15.33 3.75
N VAL A 78 6.48 14.88 4.83
CA VAL A 78 7.15 14.53 6.09
C VAL A 78 7.66 13.08 6.11
N ALA A 79 6.89 12.13 5.55
CA ALA A 79 7.26 10.71 5.57
C ALA A 79 8.24 10.30 4.46
N ASP A 80 8.43 11.10 3.40
CA ASP A 80 9.24 10.74 2.23
C ASP A 80 10.68 10.32 2.55
N PRO A 81 11.42 10.98 3.47
CA PRO A 81 12.75 10.53 3.88
C PRO A 81 12.76 9.09 4.41
N TYR A 82 11.79 8.75 5.25
CA TYR A 82 11.65 7.44 5.88
C TYR A 82 11.17 6.35 4.90
N VAL A 83 10.29 6.72 3.97
CA VAL A 83 9.82 5.80 2.93
C VAL A 83 10.95 5.45 1.96
N ARG A 84 11.86 6.40 1.66
CA ARG A 84 13.05 6.12 0.83
C ARG A 84 14.02 5.18 1.53
N LEU A 85 14.20 5.29 2.84
CA LEU A 85 15.01 4.34 3.62
C LEU A 85 14.38 2.94 3.63
N ALA A 86 13.05 2.86 3.66
CA ALA A 86 12.32 1.60 3.55
C ALA A 86 12.32 1.00 2.12
N ARG A 87 12.87 1.69 1.12
CA ARG A 87 12.97 1.19 -0.27
C ARG A 87 14.25 0.39 -0.48
N VAL A 88 14.08 -0.89 -0.76
CA VAL A 88 15.18 -1.77 -1.19
C VAL A 88 15.67 -1.43 -2.61
N ARG A 89 14.83 -0.86 -3.48
CA ARG A 89 15.22 -0.52 -4.86
C ARG A 89 14.42 0.67 -5.41
N PRO A 90 15.06 1.63 -6.10
CA PRO A 90 14.35 2.66 -6.86
C PRO A 90 13.57 2.02 -8.03
N PRO A 91 12.30 2.39 -8.26
CA PRO A 91 11.56 1.90 -9.42
C PRO A 91 12.15 2.46 -10.72
N CYS A 92 12.47 1.55 -11.65
CA CYS A 92 13.10 1.89 -12.92
C CYS A 92 12.17 2.59 -13.92
N ASP A 93 10.86 2.62 -13.65
CA ASP A 93 9.83 3.17 -14.53
C ASP A 93 9.09 4.38 -13.93
N GLY A 94 9.44 4.79 -12.70
CA GLY A 94 8.74 5.86 -11.98
C GLY A 94 7.28 5.55 -11.62
N ARG A 95 6.78 4.32 -11.85
CA ARG A 95 5.37 3.95 -11.65
C ARG A 95 5.08 3.39 -10.27
N ASP A 96 6.10 2.99 -9.53
CA ASP A 96 5.97 2.52 -8.15
C ASP A 96 5.99 3.71 -7.18
N ASP A 97 4.91 4.48 -7.10
CA ASP A 97 4.74 5.49 -6.05
C ASP A 97 4.26 4.78 -4.76
N PRO A 98 5.03 4.82 -3.66
CA PRO A 98 4.68 4.06 -2.45
C PRO A 98 3.45 4.64 -1.74
N TYR A 99 3.08 5.88 -2.04
CA TYR A 99 1.90 6.56 -1.51
C TYR A 99 0.62 6.24 -2.29
N THR A 100 0.73 5.47 -3.37
CA THR A 100 -0.38 5.16 -4.27
C THR A 100 -0.62 3.65 -4.30
N CYS A 101 -1.88 3.23 -4.27
CA CYS A 101 -2.24 1.82 -4.46
C CYS A 101 -2.10 1.42 -5.94
N PRO A 102 -1.23 0.44 -6.29
CA PRO A 102 -1.01 0.05 -7.68
C PRO A 102 -2.25 -0.44 -8.43
N ALA A 103 -3.26 -0.95 -7.71
CA ALA A 103 -4.49 -1.45 -8.32
C ALA A 103 -5.36 -0.34 -8.92
N PHE A 104 -5.39 0.85 -8.29
CA PHE A 104 -6.30 1.93 -8.66
C PHE A 104 -5.60 3.24 -9.02
N ARG A 105 -4.29 3.32 -8.81
CA ARG A 105 -3.49 4.54 -8.98
C ARG A 105 -4.08 5.73 -8.22
N ARG A 106 -4.61 5.46 -7.02
CA ARG A 106 -5.10 6.48 -6.09
C ARG A 106 -4.24 6.51 -4.84
N PRO A 107 -3.99 7.71 -4.27
CA PRO A 107 -3.22 7.82 -3.04
C PRO A 107 -3.94 7.10 -1.90
N TYR A 108 -3.16 6.51 -0.98
CA TYR A 108 -3.72 6.05 0.28
C TYR A 108 -4.30 7.23 1.06
N VAL A 109 -5.35 6.93 1.83
CA VAL A 109 -6.06 7.92 2.63
C VAL A 109 -5.57 7.80 4.08
N PRO A 110 -4.88 8.82 4.61
CA PRO A 110 -4.53 8.88 6.02
C PRO A 110 -5.77 8.99 6.89
N ASN A 111 -5.67 8.54 8.13
CA ASN A 111 -6.73 8.73 9.11
C ASN A 111 -6.90 10.22 9.42
N ARG A 112 -7.95 10.85 8.88
CA ARG A 112 -8.26 12.27 9.10
C ARG A 112 -8.75 12.57 10.53
N ARG A 113 -8.98 11.55 11.35
CA ARG A 113 -9.44 11.67 12.75
C ARG A 113 -8.32 11.60 13.77
N THR A 114 -7.04 11.50 13.36
CA THR A 114 -5.99 12.16 14.15
C THR A 114 -6.50 13.58 14.42
N PRO A 115 -6.64 14.01 15.68
CA PRO A 115 -7.43 15.17 16.07
C PRO A 115 -7.14 16.33 15.12
N ARG A 116 -8.19 17.10 14.77
CA ARG A 116 -8.29 18.17 13.73
C ARG A 116 -7.15 19.19 13.65
N PHE A 117 -6.09 19.02 14.40
CA PHE A 117 -4.85 19.73 14.34
C PHE A 117 -4.08 19.42 13.04
N PRO A 118 -3.56 20.45 12.37
CA PRO A 118 -2.48 20.28 11.39
C PRO A 118 -1.17 19.78 12.02
N LEU A 119 -1.17 19.41 13.31
CA LEU A 119 0.00 19.13 14.12
C LEU A 119 0.22 17.62 14.27
N PRO A 120 1.48 17.22 14.51
CA PRO A 120 1.80 15.86 14.94
C PRO A 120 0.96 15.46 16.17
N VAL A 121 0.61 14.17 16.27
CA VAL A 121 -0.21 13.65 17.37
C VAL A 121 0.57 12.57 18.10
N HIS A 122 0.70 12.69 19.41
CA HIS A 122 1.43 11.72 20.22
C HIS A 122 0.76 10.34 20.17
N PHE A 123 1.56 9.27 20.11
CA PHE A 123 1.10 7.88 20.01
C PHE A 123 0.17 7.48 21.18
N SER A 124 0.40 8.04 22.36
CA SER A 124 -0.41 7.81 23.58
C SER A 124 -1.88 8.24 23.45
N VAL A 125 -2.24 9.09 22.48
CA VAL A 125 -3.63 9.47 22.21
C VAL A 125 -4.45 8.27 21.73
N PHE A 126 -3.81 7.23 21.22
CA PHE A 126 -4.45 6.01 20.74
C PHE A 126 -4.46 4.94 21.83
N PRO A 127 -5.57 4.74 22.57
CA PRO A 127 -5.63 3.74 23.65
C PRO A 127 -5.50 2.29 23.13
N ARG A 128 -5.77 2.08 21.84
CA ARG A 128 -5.65 0.77 21.18
C ARG A 128 -4.95 0.92 19.82
N PRO A 129 -3.63 1.11 19.76
CA PRO A 129 -2.89 1.35 18.52
C PRO A 129 -3.13 0.27 17.44
N ALA A 130 -3.27 -0.99 17.86
CA ALA A 130 -3.60 -2.12 17.00
C ALA A 130 -5.05 -2.14 16.43
N ARG A 131 -5.87 -1.16 16.81
CA ARG A 131 -7.24 -0.98 16.27
C ARG A 131 -7.45 0.42 15.70
N SER A 132 -6.52 1.34 15.95
CA SER A 132 -6.56 2.69 15.41
C SER A 132 -6.02 2.72 13.99
N LEU A 133 -6.83 3.24 13.06
CA LEU A 133 -6.46 3.32 11.65
C LEU A 133 -5.33 4.35 11.47
N LEU A 134 -4.33 3.99 10.66
CA LEU A 134 -3.25 4.86 10.23
C LEU A 134 -3.46 5.31 8.78
N LEU A 135 -3.52 4.34 7.87
CA LEU A 135 -3.72 4.54 6.44
C LEU A 135 -4.71 3.49 5.91
N ARG A 136 -5.41 3.81 4.84
CA ARG A 136 -6.27 2.85 4.13
C ARG A 136 -6.27 3.08 2.63
N ASP A 137 -6.74 2.08 1.89
CA ASP A 137 -7.07 2.26 0.49
C ASP A 137 -8.12 3.37 0.29
N ALA A 138 -7.98 4.11 -0.82
CA ALA A 138 -8.98 5.08 -1.25
C ALA A 138 -10.30 4.44 -1.68
N ARG A 139 -10.26 3.18 -2.16
CA ARG A 139 -11.42 2.44 -2.62
C ARG A 139 -11.26 0.95 -2.32
N ARG A 140 -12.39 0.29 -2.09
CA ARG A 140 -12.48 -1.17 -1.96
C ARG A 140 -11.88 -1.86 -3.20
N HIS A 141 -11.11 -2.92 -2.97
CA HIS A 141 -10.56 -3.77 -4.03
C HIS A 141 -11.65 -4.58 -4.73
N LEU A 142 -11.33 -5.10 -5.93
CA LEU A 142 -12.23 -5.96 -6.71
C LEU A 142 -12.58 -7.26 -5.98
N ASP A 143 -11.74 -7.71 -5.05
CA ASP A 143 -12.02 -8.85 -4.17
C ASP A 143 -12.96 -8.50 -3.00
N GLY A 144 -13.46 -7.27 -2.95
CA GLY A 144 -14.34 -6.81 -1.90
C GLY A 144 -13.64 -6.55 -0.56
N THR A 145 -12.32 -6.35 -0.53
CA THR A 145 -11.61 -6.02 0.72
C THR A 145 -10.93 -4.66 0.67
N TRP A 146 -10.51 -4.17 1.83
CA TRP A 146 -9.74 -2.96 2.05
C TRP A 146 -8.41 -3.35 2.69
N GLY A 147 -7.31 -2.84 2.14
CA GLY A 147 -6.03 -2.73 2.82
C GLY A 147 -6.08 -1.59 3.82
N VAL A 148 -5.75 -1.92 5.08
CA VAL A 148 -5.73 -0.97 6.19
C VAL A 148 -4.44 -1.18 6.97
N ALA A 149 -3.68 -0.10 7.17
CA ALA A 149 -2.59 -0.03 8.12
C ALA A 149 -3.07 0.57 9.44
N TYR A 150 -2.55 0.07 10.55
CA TYR A 150 -2.86 0.52 11.89
C TYR A 150 -1.70 1.30 12.50
N VAL A 151 -1.98 2.01 13.60
CA VAL A 151 -1.02 2.92 14.25
C VAL A 151 0.21 2.17 14.80
N ASP A 152 0.04 0.92 15.25
CA ASP A 152 1.15 0.02 15.64
C ASP A 152 1.96 -0.55 14.45
N GLY A 153 1.59 -0.20 13.23
CA GLY A 153 2.31 -0.52 12.01
C GLY A 153 1.91 -1.83 11.32
N HIS A 154 0.99 -2.63 11.89
CA HIS A 154 0.52 -3.83 11.20
C HIS A 154 -0.50 -3.49 10.08
N VAL A 155 -0.62 -4.38 9.10
CA VAL A 155 -1.51 -4.19 7.94
C VAL A 155 -2.45 -5.38 7.81
N LYS A 156 -3.75 -5.14 7.65
CA LYS A 156 -4.78 -6.16 7.44
C LYS A 156 -5.59 -5.91 6.18
N ARG A 157 -6.17 -6.98 5.67
CA ARG A 157 -7.25 -6.94 4.68
C ARG A 157 -8.58 -7.16 5.37
N LEU A 158 -9.54 -6.28 5.11
CA LEU A 158 -10.83 -6.31 5.79
C LEU A 158 -11.97 -6.24 4.78
N SER A 159 -13.02 -7.04 4.96
CA SER A 159 -14.22 -6.99 4.12
C SER A 159 -15.07 -5.74 4.39
N ARG A 160 -14.94 -5.16 5.59
CA ARG A 160 -15.60 -3.91 6.02
C ARG A 160 -14.57 -2.97 6.65
N LEU A 161 -14.71 -1.67 6.38
CA LEU A 161 -13.87 -0.65 6.99
C LEU A 161 -14.18 -0.55 8.49
N PRO A 162 -13.17 -0.55 9.36
CA PRO A 162 -13.38 -0.22 10.76
C PRO A 162 -13.84 1.25 10.86
N PRO A 163 -14.64 1.60 11.87
CA PRO A 163 -14.96 2.99 12.13
C PRO A 163 -13.66 3.76 12.32
N GLU A 164 -13.49 4.86 11.59
CA GLU A 164 -12.38 5.78 11.81
C GLU A 164 -12.56 6.34 13.24
N GLY A 165 -11.77 5.93 14.24
CA GLY A 165 -12.04 6.38 15.62
C GLY A 165 -11.08 5.93 16.73
N LEU A 166 -10.86 6.85 17.65
CA LEU A 166 -10.11 6.76 18.92
C LEU A 166 -10.95 6.13 20.04
N ARG A 167 -11.55 4.95 19.83
CA ARG A 167 -12.39 4.27 20.86
C ARG A 167 -11.67 3.18 21.63
#